data_AF-A0A8H7GUZ5-F1
#
_entry.id   AF-A0A8H7GUZ5-F1
#
_cell.length_a   1.000
_cell.length_b   1.000
_cell.length_c   1.000
_cell.angle_alpha   90.00
_cell.angle_beta   90.00
_cell.angle_gamma   90.00
#
_symmetry.space_group_name_H-M   'P 1'
#
loop_
_entity.id
_entity.type
_entity.pdbx_description
1 polymer ?
#
loop_
_entity_poly.entity_id
_entity_poly.type
_entity_poly.pdbx_seq_one_letter_code
_entity_poly.pdbx_strand_id
1 'polypeptide(L)'
;MLTRETSDYTQKYHPFPCRDLSQSSKKPFTVVATVADESLSAFNDFKLGRKSKFVIFALRPEKMPIFVDNTSSDDDHESFLDELPKNECKYASYDYE
;
A
#
# COMPACT_ATOMS: atom_id res chain seq x y z
N MET A 1 12.16 -25.04 -46.79
CA MET A 1 13.00 -24.07 -46.04
C MET A 1 12.32 -22.72 -46.20
N LEU A 2 11.71 -22.07 -45.21
CA LEU A 2 11.90 -22.05 -43.76
C LEU A 2 10.53 -22.08 -43.06
N THR A 3 10.44 -22.87 -41.99
CA THR A 3 9.41 -22.78 -40.96
C THR A 3 9.70 -21.59 -40.06
N ARG A 4 8.68 -20.81 -39.66
CA ARG A 4 8.73 -20.11 -38.37
C ARG A 4 7.33 -19.84 -37.82
N GLU A 5 7.17 -20.36 -36.62
CA GLU A 5 5.98 -20.43 -35.78
C GLU A 5 5.46 -19.05 -35.40
N THR A 6 4.15 -18.84 -35.56
CA THR A 6 3.39 -17.79 -34.85
C THR A 6 2.13 -18.43 -34.28
N SER A 7 2.32 -19.36 -33.34
CA SER A 7 1.23 -20.02 -32.61
C SER A 7 1.69 -20.10 -31.17
N ASP A 8 1.16 -19.21 -30.31
CA ASP A 8 1.05 -19.38 -28.83
C ASP A 8 0.83 -18.08 -28.04
N TYR A 9 0.62 -16.90 -28.66
CA TYR A 9 0.46 -15.66 -27.89
C TYR A 9 -0.98 -15.32 -27.48
N THR A 10 -2.00 -15.93 -28.08
CA THR A 10 -3.40 -15.50 -27.88
C THR A 10 -4.21 -16.31 -26.87
N GLN A 11 -3.65 -17.33 -26.23
CA GLN A 11 -4.45 -18.25 -25.39
C GLN A 11 -4.23 -18.14 -23.88
N LYS A 12 -3.31 -17.27 -23.41
CA LYS A 12 -3.05 -17.05 -21.97
C LYS A 12 -3.77 -15.85 -21.34
N TYR A 13 -4.34 -14.95 -22.15
CA TYR A 13 -5.21 -13.90 -21.63
C TYR A 13 -6.65 -14.37 -21.77
N HIS A 14 -7.08 -15.19 -20.81
CA HIS A 14 -8.51 -15.23 -20.51
C HIS A 14 -8.89 -13.77 -20.19
N PRO A 15 -9.87 -13.16 -20.86
CA PRO A 15 -10.41 -11.90 -20.39
C PRO A 15 -10.81 -12.15 -18.95
N PHE A 16 -10.15 -11.49 -17.99
CA PHE A 16 -10.59 -11.53 -16.61
C PHE A 16 -12.09 -11.23 -16.67
N PRO A 17 -12.96 -12.14 -16.20
CA PRO A 17 -14.38 -11.86 -16.22
C PRO A 17 -14.55 -10.57 -15.44
N CYS A 18 -14.97 -9.49 -16.13
CA CYS A 18 -15.36 -8.26 -15.49
C CYS A 18 -16.41 -8.67 -14.45
N ARG A 19 -16.03 -8.60 -13.17
CA ARG A 19 -16.90 -9.02 -12.08
C ARG A 19 -18.20 -8.25 -12.22
N ASP A 20 -19.28 -8.97 -12.49
CA ASP A 20 -20.61 -8.38 -12.61
C ASP A 20 -20.95 -7.70 -11.28
N LEU A 21 -20.88 -6.37 -11.28
CA LEU A 21 -21.12 -5.51 -10.12
C LEU A 21 -22.58 -5.60 -9.63
N SER A 22 -23.47 -6.27 -10.37
CA SER A 22 -24.87 -6.46 -9.96
C SER A 22 -25.06 -7.41 -8.78
N GLN A 23 -24.07 -8.26 -8.43
CA GLN A 23 -24.22 -9.27 -7.38
C GLN A 23 -23.61 -8.92 -6.02
N SER A 24 -22.96 -7.75 -5.85
CA SER A 24 -22.46 -7.33 -4.53
C SER A 24 -23.38 -6.28 -3.90
N SER A 25 -24.42 -6.73 -3.21
CA SER A 25 -25.35 -5.90 -2.41
C SER A 25 -24.69 -5.17 -1.21
N LYS A 26 -23.38 -5.29 -1.02
CA LYS A 26 -22.65 -4.53 -0.01
C LYS A 26 -22.50 -3.09 -0.50
N LYS A 27 -23.38 -2.21 -0.03
CA LYS A 27 -23.22 -0.75 -0.18
C LYS A 27 -21.78 -0.37 0.20
N PRO A 28 -21.09 0.48 -0.57
CA PRO A 28 -19.79 0.97 -0.15
C PRO A 28 -19.96 1.72 1.18
N PHE A 29 -19.50 1.10 2.26
CA PHE A 29 -19.41 1.75 3.55
C PHE A 29 -18.04 2.43 3.62
N THR A 30 -18.01 3.71 3.22
CA THR A 30 -16.83 4.54 3.38
C THR A 30 -16.66 4.83 4.86
N VAL A 31 -15.52 4.44 5.42
CA VAL A 31 -15.16 4.83 6.79
C VAL A 31 -14.14 5.94 6.74
N VAL A 32 -14.43 7.05 7.42
CA VAL A 32 -13.49 8.15 7.64
C VAL A 32 -12.75 7.86 8.94
N ALA A 33 -11.45 7.60 8.85
CA ALA A 33 -10.57 7.37 9.98
C ALA A 33 -10.10 8.70 10.58
N THR A 34 -9.96 8.75 11.91
CA THR A 34 -9.31 9.88 12.59
C THR A 34 -7.81 9.63 12.66
N VAL A 35 -7.01 10.70 12.63
CA VAL A 35 -5.55 10.62 12.77
C VAL A 35 -5.21 10.87 14.23
N ALA A 36 -4.39 10.00 14.83
CA ALA A 36 -3.87 10.28 16.17
C ALA A 36 -2.89 11.47 16.13
N ASP A 37 -2.90 12.31 17.16
CA ASP A 37 -2.03 13.50 17.22
C ASP A 37 -0.53 13.16 17.09
N GLU A 38 -0.13 11.98 17.59
CA GLU A 38 1.23 11.44 17.45
C GLU A 38 1.62 11.21 15.99
N SER A 39 0.69 10.74 15.15
CA SER A 39 0.93 10.51 13.72
C SER A 39 1.09 11.82 12.95
N LEU A 40 0.33 12.84 13.35
CA LEU A 40 0.51 14.20 12.81
C LEU A 40 1.88 14.77 13.19
N SER A 41 2.32 14.59 14.43
CA SER A 41 3.65 15.03 14.87
C SER A 41 4.76 14.31 14.09
N ALA A 42 4.71 12.97 14.01
CA ALA A 42 5.70 12.18 13.29
C ALA A 42 5.78 12.54 11.81
N PHE A 43 4.62 12.78 11.17
CA PHE A 43 4.58 13.21 9.77
C PHE A 43 5.16 14.62 9.59
N ASN A 44 4.90 15.54 10.53
CA ASN A 44 5.49 16.88 10.47
C ASN A 44 7.01 16.84 10.65
N ASP A 45 7.52 16.00 11.56
CA ASP A 45 8.96 15.80 11.76
C ASP A 45 9.65 15.16 10.54
N PHE A 46 8.98 14.20 9.90
CA PHE A 46 9.40 13.59 8.63
C PHE A 46 9.45 14.63 7.51
N LYS A 47 8.38 15.40 7.32
CA LYS A 47 8.26 16.41 6.26
C LYS A 47 9.26 17.57 6.40
N LEU A 48 9.62 17.91 7.63
CA LEU A 48 10.64 18.93 7.90
C LEU A 48 12.08 18.41 7.66
N GLY A 49 12.23 17.16 7.20
CA GLY A 49 13.46 16.61 6.63
C GLY A 49 14.53 16.30 7.67
N ARG A 50 14.16 16.08 8.93
CA ARG A 50 15.17 16.07 10.01
C ARG A 50 15.68 14.70 10.41
N LYS A 51 14.92 13.60 10.21
CA LYS A 51 15.27 12.35 10.92
C LYS A 51 14.91 11.02 10.27
N SER A 52 14.00 10.92 9.30
CA SER A 52 13.51 9.61 8.84
C SER A 52 13.37 9.56 7.32
N LYS A 53 13.80 8.46 6.71
CA LYS A 53 13.69 8.18 5.27
C LYS A 53 12.32 7.64 4.92
N PHE A 54 11.68 6.94 5.86
CA PHE A 54 10.30 6.54 5.71
C PHE A 54 9.55 6.48 7.04
N VAL A 55 8.23 6.61 6.96
CA VAL A 55 7.29 6.45 8.07
C VAL A 55 6.14 5.57 7.61
N ILE A 56 5.85 4.52 8.39
CA ILE A 56 4.76 3.58 8.17
C ILE A 56 3.67 3.83 9.21
N PHE A 57 2.43 3.86 8.75
CA PHE A 57 1.22 4.02 9.53
C PHE A 57 0.32 2.80 9.38
N ALA A 58 -0.36 2.45 10.46
CA ALA A 58 -1.31 1.36 10.49
C ALA A 58 -2.68 1.81 11.02
N LEU A 59 -3.71 1.02 10.71
CA LEU A 59 -5.08 1.21 11.18
C LEU A 59 -5.43 0.12 12.18
N ARG A 60 -5.96 0.48 13.36
CA ARG A 60 -6.48 -0.51 14.31
C ARG A 60 -7.94 -0.85 14.02
N PRO A 61 -8.35 -2.12 14.23
CA PRO A 61 -9.76 -2.51 14.13
C PRO A 61 -10.62 -1.88 15.23
N GLU A 62 -10.06 -1.61 16.41
CA GLU A 62 -10.75 -0.97 17.53
C GLU A 62 -10.75 0.55 17.40
N LYS A 63 -11.68 1.08 16.59
CA LYS A 63 -12.02 2.51 16.40
C LYS A 63 -11.34 3.22 15.24
N MET A 64 -10.58 2.51 14.40
CA MET A 64 -9.93 3.05 13.19
C MET A 64 -9.11 4.36 13.35
N PRO A 65 -8.41 4.63 14.47
CA PRO A 65 -7.41 5.68 14.45
C PRO A 65 -6.20 5.24 13.62
N ILE A 66 -5.64 6.17 12.86
CA ILE A 66 -4.33 6.03 12.23
C ILE A 66 -3.26 6.29 13.30
N PHE A 67 -2.32 5.35 13.44
CA PHE A 67 -1.18 5.45 14.35
C PHE A 67 0.14 5.19 13.60
N VAL A 68 1.26 5.62 14.19
CA VAL A 68 2.60 5.34 13.68
C VAL A 68 2.96 3.91 14.01
N ASP A 69 3.24 3.11 12.98
CA ASP A 69 3.63 1.71 13.12
C ASP A 69 5.15 1.59 13.18
N ASN A 70 5.85 2.24 12.25
CA ASN A 70 7.30 2.27 12.24
C ASN A 70 7.87 3.56 11.64
N THR A 71 9.04 3.96 12.12
CA THR A 71 9.80 5.11 11.62
C THR A 71 11.24 4.66 11.48
N SER A 72 11.79 4.68 10.28
CA SER A 72 13.22 4.41 10.08
C SER A 72 13.92 5.53 9.34
N SER A 73 15.21 5.64 9.63
CA SER A 73 16.16 6.51 8.95
C SER A 73 16.96 5.76 7.89
N ASP A 74 16.67 4.48 7.68
CA ASP A 74 17.38 3.64 6.71
C ASP A 74 17.08 4.09 5.28
N ASP A 75 18.14 4.28 4.50
CA ASP A 75 18.08 4.58 3.06
C ASP A 75 17.82 3.34 2.19
N ASP A 76 17.84 2.16 2.79
CA ASP A 76 17.70 0.89 2.09
C ASP A 76 16.23 0.59 1.75
N HIS A 77 15.91 0.64 0.46
CA HIS A 77 14.57 0.33 -0.05
C HIS A 77 14.10 -1.10 0.28
N GLU A 78 15.02 -2.07 0.30
CA GLU A 78 14.69 -3.45 0.68
C GLU A 78 14.24 -3.54 2.15
N SER A 79 14.89 -2.80 3.05
CA SER A 79 14.50 -2.72 4.46
C SER A 79 13.08 -2.17 4.62
N PHE A 80 12.71 -1.17 3.82
CA PHE A 80 11.34 -0.65 3.78
C PHE A 80 10.32 -1.72 3.31
N LEU A 81 10.65 -2.50 2.28
CA LEU A 81 9.77 -3.56 1.78
C LEU A 81 9.58 -4.69 2.80
N ASP A 82 10.62 -5.04 3.55
CA ASP A 82 10.56 -6.07 4.59
C ASP A 82 9.66 -5.68 5.77
N GLU A 83 9.50 -4.38 6.02
CA GLU A 83 8.58 -3.87 7.05
C GLU A 83 7.10 -3.87 6.63
N LEU A 84 6.82 -4.01 5.33
CA LEU A 84 5.47 -4.07 4.78
C LEU A 84 4.94 -5.52 4.76
N PRO A 85 3.96 -5.87 5.60
CA PRO A 85 3.43 -7.22 5.62
C PRO A 85 2.59 -7.51 4.37
N LYS A 86 2.68 -8.75 3.87
CA LYS A 86 1.89 -9.22 2.70
C LYS A 86 0.39 -9.35 2.96
N ASN A 87 0.00 -9.50 4.22
CA ASN A 87 -1.37 -9.84 4.62
C ASN A 87 -2.17 -8.66 5.15
N GLU A 88 -1.54 -7.51 5.40
CA GLU A 88 -2.18 -6.36 6.02
C GLU A 88 -1.91 -5.09 5.23
N CYS A 89 -2.90 -4.20 5.17
CA CYS A 89 -2.75 -2.91 4.52
C CYS A 89 -2.12 -1.92 5.50
N LYS A 90 -0.94 -1.42 5.15
CA LYS A 90 -0.30 -0.29 5.82
C LYS A 90 -0.22 0.90 4.85
N TYR A 91 -0.10 2.09 5.42
CA TYR A 91 0.19 3.30 4.66
C TYR A 91 1.63 3.69 4.95
N ALA A 92 2.34 4.21 3.97
CA ALA A 92 3.70 4.68 4.19
C ALA A 92 3.98 5.94 3.40
N SER A 93 4.79 6.80 4.00
CA SER A 93 5.44 7.93 3.34
C SER A 93 6.91 7.61 3.23
N TYR A 94 7.44 7.58 2.02
CA TYR A 94 8.84 7.31 1.71
C TYR A 94 9.40 8.52 0.97
N ASP A 95 10.53 9.04 1.42
CA ASP A 95 11.22 10.15 0.76
C ASP A 95 12.18 9.58 -0.29
N TYR A 96 11.81 9.71 -1.57
CA TYR A 96 12.59 9.19 -2.68
C TYR A 96 13.47 10.31 -3.25
N GLU A 97 14.79 10.18 -3.07
CA GLU A 97 15.81 11.01 -3.73
C GLU A 97 16.23 10.44 -5.09
#